data_AF-A0A965CG59-F1
#
_entry.id   AF-A0A965CG59-F1
#
_cell.length_a   1.000
_cell.length_b   1.000
_cell.length_c   1.000
_cell.angle_alpha   90.00
_cell.angle_beta   90.00
_cell.angle_gamma   90.00
#
_symmetry.space_group_name_H-M   'P 1'
#
loop_
_entity.id
_entity.type
_entity.pdbx_description
1 polymer ?
#
loop_
_entity_poly.entity_id
_entity_poly.type
_entity_poly.pdbx_seq_one_letter_code
_entity_poly.pdbx_strand_id
1 'polypeptide(L)'
;MRRSIDVVQLDLSEHPGGLDDAPVAWTVAVCDDYDDAEPRVQLTVEPLGGAGEGLVAHLSAANARRLRTALADALKEIGEQP
;
A
#
# COMPACT_ATOMS: atom_id res chain seq x y z
N MET A 1 -3.28 19.05 2.27
CA MET A 1 -2.27 18.51 3.20
C MET A 1 -2.06 17.02 2.93
N ARG A 2 -0.82 16.54 2.99
CA ARG A 2 -0.50 15.10 2.94
C ARG A 2 0.32 14.70 4.15
N ARG A 3 -0.04 13.59 4.79
CA ARG A 3 0.69 13.03 5.93
C ARG A 3 0.92 11.54 5.72
N SER A 4 2.18 11.12 5.67
CA SER A 4 2.53 9.70 5.69
C SER A 4 2.14 9.06 7.02
N ILE A 5 1.57 7.86 6.95
CA ILE A 5 1.20 7.03 8.09
C ILE A 5 2.22 5.91 8.25
N ASP A 6 2.57 5.26 7.13
CA ASP A 6 3.56 4.20 7.10
C ASP A 6 4.34 4.25 5.79
N VAL A 7 5.63 3.92 5.86
CA VAL A 7 6.56 3.88 4.73
C VAL A 7 7.37 2.61 4.90
N VAL A 8 7.06 1.58 4.12
CA VAL A 8 7.73 0.30 4.19
C VAL A 8 8.64 0.14 2.99
N GLN A 9 9.91 -0.07 3.27
CA GLN A 9 10.87 -0.59 2.30
C GLN A 9 11.00 -2.08 2.58
N LEU A 10 10.45 -2.93 1.70
CA LEU A 10 10.65 -4.37 1.80
C LEU A 10 12.14 -4.67 1.57
N ASP A 11 12.70 -5.60 2.35
CA ASP A 11 14.05 -6.07 2.10
C ASP A 11 14.04 -6.96 0.84
N LEU A 12 15.02 -6.79 -0.05
CA LEU A 12 15.17 -7.63 -1.24
C LEU A 12 15.25 -9.12 -0.90
N SER A 13 15.75 -9.46 0.28
CA SER A 13 15.82 -10.85 0.76
C SER A 13 14.47 -11.44 1.15
N GLU A 14 13.44 -10.60 1.36
CA GLU A 14 12.06 -11.04 1.61
C GLU A 14 11.29 -11.29 0.31
N HIS A 15 11.81 -10.81 -0.84
CA HIS A 15 11.20 -11.07 -2.13
C HIS A 15 11.39 -12.55 -2.52
N PRO A 16 10.31 -13.32 -2.78
CA PRO A 16 10.42 -14.72 -3.17
C PRO A 16 11.19 -14.86 -4.48
N GLY A 17 12.23 -15.70 -4.49
CA GLY A 17 13.00 -15.97 -5.71
C GLY A 17 12.19 -16.74 -6.77
N GLY A 18 12.53 -16.54 -8.04
CA GLY A 18 11.92 -17.25 -9.17
C GLY A 18 10.61 -16.63 -9.67
N LEU A 19 10.27 -15.44 -9.21
CA LEU A 19 9.20 -14.62 -9.77
C LEU A 19 9.75 -13.73 -10.88
N ASP A 20 8.96 -13.53 -11.93
CA ASP A 20 9.26 -12.56 -13.00
C ASP A 20 8.87 -11.12 -12.60
N ASP A 21 8.21 -10.97 -11.45
CA ASP A 21 7.72 -9.70 -10.92
C ASP A 21 8.83 -8.93 -10.21
N ALA A 22 8.89 -7.61 -10.42
CA ALA A 22 9.84 -6.76 -9.72
C ALA A 22 9.46 -6.59 -8.23
N PRO A 23 10.43 -6.55 -7.31
CA PRO A 23 10.18 -6.20 -5.91
C PRO A 23 9.65 -4.77 -5.82
N VAL A 24 8.73 -4.54 -4.89
CA VAL A 24 8.07 -3.24 -4.69
C VAL A 24 8.25 -2.73 -3.26
N ALA A 25 8.22 -1.41 -3.10
CA ALA A 25 7.98 -0.74 -1.83
C ALA A 25 6.57 -0.18 -1.81
N TRP A 26 6.02 0.05 -0.61
CA TRP A 26 4.71 0.66 -0.47
C TRP A 26 4.68 1.72 0.63
N THR A 27 3.79 2.70 0.44
CA THR A 27 3.57 3.80 1.38
C THR A 27 2.08 4.01 1.58
N VAL A 28 1.68 4.21 2.83
CA VAL A 28 0.32 4.62 3.20
C VAL A 28 0.37 6.06 3.69
N ALA A 29 -0.46 6.91 3.11
CA ALA A 29 -0.62 8.30 3.54
C ALA A 29 -2.11 8.68 3.66
N VAL A 30 -2.38 9.76 4.39
CA VAL A 30 -3.66 10.47 4.33
C VAL A 30 -3.44 11.74 3.51
N CYS A 31 -4.34 12.00 2.57
CA CYS A 31 -4.36 13.20 1.75
C CYS A 31 -5.76 13.79 1.79
N ASP A 32 -5.89 15.10 1.91
CA ASP A 32 -7.15 15.86 1.82
C ASP A 32 -7.14 16.90 0.69
N ASP A 33 -6.08 16.87 -0.13
CA ASP A 33 -5.86 17.80 -1.24
C ASP A 33 -6.65 17.35 -2.48
N TYR A 34 -7.97 17.48 -2.40
CA TYR A 34 -8.93 17.19 -3.47
C TYR A 34 -9.94 18.31 -3.59
N ASP A 35 -10.51 18.47 -4.78
CA ASP A 35 -11.52 19.50 -5.07
C ASP A 35 -12.79 19.35 -4.21
N ASP A 36 -13.08 18.14 -3.73
CA ASP A 36 -14.23 17.86 -2.86
C ASP A 36 -13.93 17.98 -1.37
N ALA A 37 -12.70 18.34 -1.01
CA ALA A 37 -12.20 18.45 0.37
C ALA A 37 -12.37 17.19 1.23
N GLU A 38 -12.63 16.01 0.63
CA GLU A 38 -12.81 14.77 1.36
C GLU A 38 -11.46 14.06 1.56
N PRO A 39 -11.04 13.76 2.81
CA PRO A 39 -9.81 13.04 3.07
C PRO A 39 -9.87 11.60 2.56
N ARG A 40 -8.77 11.13 1.97
CA ARG A 40 -8.60 9.79 1.42
C ARG A 40 -7.31 9.15 1.90
N VAL A 41 -7.30 7.83 1.92
CA VAL A 41 -6.08 7.04 2.11
C VAL A 41 -5.39 6.91 0.77
N GLN A 42 -4.12 7.29 0.68
CA GLN A 42 -3.28 6.99 -0.47
C GLN A 42 -2.47 5.72 -0.19
N LEU A 43 -2.56 4.76 -1.10
CA LEU A 43 -1.66 3.61 -1.17
C LEU A 43 -0.79 3.78 -2.40
N THR A 44 0.49 4.04 -2.18
CA THR A 44 1.50 4.10 -3.25
C THR A 44 2.23 2.77 -3.29
N VAL A 45 2.36 2.16 -4.46
CA VAL A 45 3.14 0.94 -4.71
C VAL A 45 4.11 1.24 -5.84
N GLU A 46 5.40 1.12 -5.57
CA GLU A 46 6.47 1.52 -6.50
C GLU A 46 7.53 0.42 -6.60
N PRO A 47 8.23 0.29 -7.74
CA PRO A 47 9.41 -0.58 -7.82
C PRO A 47 10.41 -0.20 -6.73
N LEU A 48 11.06 -1.20 -6.11
CA LEU A 48 12.08 -0.93 -5.11
C LEU A 48 13.25 -0.16 -5.75
N GLY A 49 13.55 1.03 -5.22
CA GLY A 49 14.55 1.95 -5.77
C GLY A 49 14.06 2.84 -6.93
N GLY A 50 12.84 2.63 -7.45
CA GLY A 50 12.21 3.39 -8.54
C GLY A 50 11.18 4.40 -8.03
N ALA A 51 11.57 5.29 -7.11
CA ALA A 51 10.67 6.29 -6.54
C ALA A 51 10.08 7.19 -7.64
N GLY A 52 8.75 7.33 -7.66
CA GLY A 52 8.01 8.11 -8.66
C GLY A 52 7.55 7.31 -9.89
N GLU A 53 7.91 6.03 -10.01
CA GLU A 53 7.58 5.21 -11.20
C GLU A 53 6.35 4.31 -11.01
N GLY A 54 5.80 4.23 -9.79
CA GLY A 54 4.71 3.32 -9.46
C GLY A 54 3.31 3.90 -9.61
N LEU A 55 2.37 3.22 -8.96
CA LEU A 55 0.95 3.56 -8.97
C LEU A 55 0.51 4.11 -7.61
N VAL A 56 -0.40 5.08 -7.64
CA VAL A 56 -1.01 5.66 -6.45
C VAL A 56 -2.52 5.41 -6.48
N ALA A 57 -3.02 4.64 -5.53
CA ALA A 57 -4.44 4.44 -5.32
C ALA A 57 -4.97 5.45 -4.30
N HIS A 58 -6.00 6.20 -4.67
CA HIS A 58 -6.69 7.16 -3.80
C HIS A 58 -7.99 6.53 -3.29
N LEU A 59 -7.95 5.95 -2.09
CA LEU A 59 -9.01 5.14 -1.53
C LEU A 59 -9.93 5.97 -0.63
N SER A 60 -11.23 5.89 -0.90
CA SER A 60 -12.26 6.32 0.06
C SER A 60 -12.17 5.47 1.33
N ALA A 61 -12.75 5.96 2.43
CA ALA A 61 -12.81 5.20 3.68
C ALA A 61 -13.47 3.82 3.49
N ALA A 62 -14.46 3.71 2.60
CA ALA A 62 -15.11 2.44 2.27
C ALA A 62 -14.15 1.44 1.63
N ASN A 63 -13.42 1.87 0.59
CA ASN A 63 -12.46 1.00 -0.11
C ASN A 63 -11.25 0.66 0.76
N ALA A 64 -10.76 1.61 1.57
CA ALA A 64 -9.68 1.36 2.52
C ALA A 64 -10.05 0.30 3.56
N ARG A 65 -11.28 0.33 4.11
CA ARG A 65 -11.76 -0.72 5.02
C ARG A 65 -11.87 -2.06 4.33
N ARG A 66 -12.36 -2.09 3.08
CA ARG A 66 -12.45 -3.33 2.28
C ARG A 66 -11.07 -3.93 2.04
N LEU A 67 -10.08 -3.12 1.65
CA LEU A 67 -8.70 -3.58 1.47
C LEU A 67 -8.13 -4.13 2.77
N ARG A 68 -8.31 -3.43 3.89
CA ARG A 68 -7.89 -3.91 5.22
C ARG A 68 -8.48 -5.27 5.57
N THR A 69 -9.77 -5.48 5.31
CA THR A 69 -10.41 -6.79 5.53
C THR A 69 -9.82 -7.86 4.63
N ALA A 70 -9.61 -7.56 3.34
CA ALA A 70 -9.01 -8.52 2.41
C ALA A 70 -7.59 -8.93 2.83
N LEU A 71 -6.77 -7.99 3.30
CA LEU A 71 -5.43 -8.30 3.85
C LEU A 71 -5.52 -9.16 5.11
N ALA A 72 -6.43 -8.82 6.04
CA ALA A 72 -6.63 -9.61 7.26
C ALA A 72 -7.11 -11.04 6.96
N ASP A 73 -7.95 -11.22 5.95
CA ASP A 73 -8.40 -12.55 5.53
C ASP A 73 -7.27 -13.33 4.83
N ALA A 74 -6.48 -12.68 3.98
CA ALA A 74 -5.30 -13.30 3.36
C ALA A 74 -4.26 -13.77 4.39
N LEU A 75 -4.03 -13.00 5.46
CA LEU A 75 -3.16 -13.38 6.57
C LEU A 75 -3.65 -14.67 7.26
N LYS A 76 -4.95 -14.80 7.50
CA LYS A 76 -5.52 -16.03 8.08
C LYS A 76 -5.32 -17.24 7.17
N GLU A 77 -5.49 -17.07 5.86
CA GLU A 77 -5.33 -18.15 4.87
C GLU A 77 -3.89 -18.70 4.86
N ILE A 78 -2.89 -17.87 5.15
CA ILE A 78 -1.49 -18.31 5.27
C ILE A 78 -1.10 -18.73 6.70
N GLY A 79 -2.06 -18.79 7.63
CA GLY A 79 -1.86 -19.27 9.00
C GLY A 79 -1.43 -18.22 10.02
N GLU A 80 -1.41 -16.93 9.65
CA GLU A 80 -1.06 -15.82 10.55
C GLU A 80 -2.25 -15.40 11.42
N GLN A 81 -1.94 -14.79 12.58
CA GLN A 81 -2.97 -14.23 13.46
C GLN A 81 -3.35 -12.80 13.03
N PRO A 82 -4.65 -12.43 13.12
CA PRO A 82 -5.16 -11.13 12.67
C PRO A 82 -4.80 -9.95 13.58
#